data_AF-A0A950J0G7-F1
#
_entry.id   AF-A0A950J0G7-F1
#
_cell.length_a   1.000
_cell.length_b   1.000
_cell.length_c   1.000
_cell.angle_alpha   90.00
_cell.angle_beta   90.00
_cell.angle_gamma   90.00
#
_symmetry.space_group_name_H-M   'P 1'
#
loop_
_entity.id
_entity.type
_entity.pdbx_description
1 polymer ?
#
loop_
_entity_poly.entity_id
_entity_poly.type
_entity_poly.pdbx_seq_one_letter_code
_entity_poly.pdbx_strand_id
1 'polypeptide(L)'
;MYFKPLLVSGLLATALIAGAATTQTAPAAAQTVAAPNPYLRGERGSARNIYRVRIRLERLIDQLNNDQRDYGGHRVAAIQLMQQARQQLLLAEQWDLQHPGSAPIR
;
A
#
# COMPACT_ATOMS: atom_id res chain seq x y z
N MET A 1 0.58 -22.37 -43.40
CA MET A 1 0.97 -22.62 -42.00
C MET A 1 -0.25 -23.12 -41.24
N TYR A 2 -0.05 -24.15 -40.44
CA TYR A 2 -1.03 -25.16 -40.01
C TYR A 2 -1.96 -24.71 -38.86
N PHE A 3 -3.18 -25.23 -38.92
CA PHE A 3 -4.27 -25.30 -37.92
C PHE A 3 -3.84 -25.82 -36.53
N LYS A 4 -4.40 -25.27 -35.43
CA LYS A 4 -5.58 -25.78 -34.67
C LYS A 4 -5.60 -25.26 -33.21
N PRO A 5 -6.77 -24.80 -32.70
CA PRO A 5 -7.00 -24.66 -31.27
C PRO A 5 -7.34 -26.04 -30.67
N LEU A 6 -6.75 -26.39 -29.53
CA LEU A 6 -7.16 -27.57 -28.76
C LEU A 6 -7.92 -27.11 -27.52
N LEU A 7 -9.25 -27.15 -27.65
CA LEU A 7 -10.15 -27.47 -26.56
C LEU A 7 -9.68 -28.78 -25.92
N VAL A 8 -9.36 -28.75 -24.63
CA VAL A 8 -9.33 -29.97 -23.82
C VAL A 8 -10.52 -29.92 -22.87
N SER A 9 -11.55 -30.61 -23.32
CA SER A 9 -12.69 -31.03 -22.53
C SER A 9 -12.25 -31.97 -21.41
N GLY A 10 -12.83 -31.79 -20.23
CA GLY A 10 -13.32 -32.87 -19.38
C GLY A 10 -12.30 -33.70 -18.61
N LEU A 11 -12.36 -33.59 -17.28
CA LEU A 11 -12.50 -34.78 -16.45
C LEU A 11 -13.09 -34.40 -15.08
N LEU A 12 -14.41 -34.58 -14.96
CA LEU A 12 -15.09 -34.78 -13.69
C LEU A 12 -14.69 -36.18 -13.20
N ALA A 13 -13.83 -36.24 -12.18
CA ALA A 13 -13.53 -37.48 -11.49
C ALA A 13 -14.25 -37.48 -10.13
N THR A 14 -15.49 -37.97 -10.12
CA THR A 14 -16.15 -38.44 -8.89
C THR A 14 -15.54 -39.78 -8.52
N ALA A 15 -14.62 -39.79 -7.55
CA ALA A 15 -14.15 -41.00 -6.90
C ALA A 15 -14.83 -41.14 -5.54
N LEU A 16 -15.87 -41.97 -5.48
CA LEU A 16 -16.37 -42.54 -4.22
C LEU A 16 -15.37 -43.62 -3.77
N ILE A 17 -14.63 -43.36 -2.70
CA ILE A 17 -13.82 -44.38 -2.03
C ILE A 17 -14.36 -44.53 -0.62
N ALA A 18 -15.00 -45.68 -0.38
CA ALA A 18 -15.38 -46.15 0.92
C ALA A 18 -14.15 -46.80 1.60
N GLY A 19 -13.89 -46.43 2.85
CA GLY A 19 -13.28 -47.30 3.87
C GLY A 19 -11.79 -47.62 3.76
N ALA A 20 -10.96 -46.81 4.41
CA ALA A 20 -9.86 -47.27 5.28
C ALA A 20 -9.29 -46.05 6.03
N ALA A 21 -9.71 -45.88 7.29
CA ALA A 21 -9.11 -44.89 8.18
C ALA A 21 -7.69 -45.34 8.56
N THR A 22 -6.72 -45.00 7.71
CA THR A 22 -5.31 -45.00 8.11
C THR A 22 -5.09 -43.70 8.88
N THR A 23 -4.90 -43.81 10.19
CA THR A 23 -4.40 -42.71 11.01
C THR A 23 -2.96 -42.42 10.60
N GLN A 24 -2.78 -41.63 9.54
CA GLN A 24 -1.51 -40.96 9.28
C GLN A 24 -1.35 -39.86 10.34
N THR A 25 -0.56 -40.16 11.37
CA THR A 25 0.03 -39.12 12.21
C THR A 25 1.03 -38.35 11.34
N ALA A 26 0.56 -37.27 10.73
CA ALA A 26 1.43 -36.31 10.07
C ALA A 26 2.41 -35.75 11.12
N PRO A 27 3.72 -35.66 10.81
CA PRO A 27 4.63 -34.93 11.69
C PRO A 27 4.14 -33.49 11.75
N ALA A 28 3.92 -32.98 12.96
CA ALA A 28 3.64 -31.58 13.18
C ALA A 28 4.82 -30.79 12.62
N ALA A 29 4.66 -30.22 11.42
CA ALA A 29 5.60 -29.27 10.89
C ALA A 29 5.67 -28.12 11.90
N ALA A 30 6.79 -28.03 12.62
CA ALA A 30 7.07 -26.92 13.50
C ALA A 30 6.90 -25.65 12.67
N GLN A 31 5.83 -24.90 12.96
CA GLN A 31 5.64 -23.57 12.40
C GLN A 31 6.79 -22.74 12.93
N THR A 32 7.84 -22.58 12.13
CA THR A 32 8.81 -21.51 12.31
C THR A 32 8.00 -20.23 12.23
N VAL A 33 7.64 -19.69 13.40
CA VAL A 33 7.02 -18.38 13.52
C VAL A 33 7.99 -17.43 12.83
N ALA A 34 7.63 -16.97 11.64
CA ALA A 34 8.43 -16.03 10.89
C ALA A 34 8.72 -14.87 11.83
N ALA A 35 10.00 -14.57 12.04
CA ALA A 35 10.43 -13.48 12.91
C ALA A 35 9.61 -12.22 12.56
N PRO A 36 9.02 -11.51 13.54
CA PRO A 36 8.17 -10.36 13.28
C PRO A 36 8.94 -9.37 12.40
N ASN A 37 8.40 -9.13 11.21
CA ASN A 37 9.05 -8.31 10.22
C ASN A 37 9.20 -6.88 10.77
N PRO A 38 10.43 -6.37 11.02
CA PRO A 38 10.66 -5.07 11.67
C PRO A 38 10.20 -3.87 10.83
N TYR A 39 9.70 -4.10 9.61
CA TYR A 39 9.04 -3.06 8.80
C TYR A 39 7.65 -2.66 9.31
N LEU A 40 7.14 -3.28 10.38
CA LEU A 40 6.15 -2.66 11.26
C LEU A 40 6.75 -1.47 12.03
N ARG A 41 7.36 -0.51 11.31
CA ARG A 41 7.50 0.87 11.75
C ARG A 41 6.06 1.39 11.85
N GLY A 42 5.41 1.05 12.96
CA GLY A 42 3.97 1.07 13.14
C GLY A 42 3.35 2.39 12.72
N GLU A 43 2.08 2.36 12.36
CA GLU A 43 1.28 3.44 11.77
C GLU A 43 1.57 4.83 12.34
N ARG A 44 1.87 4.94 13.64
CA ARG A 44 2.35 6.17 14.30
C ARG A 44 3.57 6.84 13.62
N GLY A 45 4.49 6.06 13.07
CA GLY A 45 5.64 6.52 12.30
C GLY A 45 5.26 7.03 10.91
N SER A 46 4.24 6.44 10.28
CA SER A 46 3.68 6.88 9.00
C SER A 46 2.92 8.20 9.16
N ALA A 47 2.06 8.32 10.18
CA ALA A 47 1.35 9.56 10.53
C ALA A 47 2.32 10.73 10.80
N ARG A 48 3.39 10.48 11.57
CA ARG A 48 4.47 11.47 11.79
C ARG A 48 5.17 11.88 10.50
N ASN A 49 5.25 11.00 9.50
CA ASN A 49 5.88 11.32 8.22
C ASN A 49 5.01 12.28 7.39
N ILE A 50 3.70 12.04 7.31
CA ILE A 50 2.76 12.91 6.59
C ILE A 50 2.83 14.34 7.13
N TYR A 51 2.75 14.51 8.45
CA TYR A 51 2.89 15.82 9.10
C TYR A 51 4.22 16.51 8.75
N ARG A 52 5.34 15.79 8.83
CA ARG A 52 6.66 16.36 8.51
C ARG A 52 6.77 16.79 7.04
N VAL A 53 6.22 16.00 6.13
CA VAL A 53 6.19 16.33 4.70
C VAL A 53 5.33 17.59 4.47
N ARG A 54 4.16 17.69 5.11
CA ARG A 54 3.29 18.87 5.04
C ARG A 54 4.02 20.14 5.48
N ILE A 55 4.67 20.13 6.64
CA ILE A 55 5.43 21.28 7.15
C ILE A 55 6.58 21.66 6.20
N ARG A 56 7.26 20.67 5.61
CA ARG A 56 8.33 20.95 4.64
C ARG A 56 7.78 21.60 3.37
N LEU A 57 6.63 21.13 2.89
CA LEU A 57 5.95 21.66 1.73
C LEU A 57 5.50 23.12 1.94
N GLU A 58 4.97 23.45 3.11
CA GLU A 58 4.59 24.82 3.47
C GLU A 58 5.80 25.78 3.39
N ARG A 59 6.96 25.37 3.92
CA ARG A 59 8.19 26.17 3.80
C ARG A 59 8.64 26.38 2.36
N LEU A 60 8.47 25.38 1.50
CA LEU A 60 8.82 25.50 0.08
C LEU A 60 7.86 26.45 -0.65
N ILE A 61 6.57 26.42 -0.31
CA ILE A 61 5.58 27.38 -0.81
C ILE A 61 5.98 28.79 -0.40
N ASP A 62 6.32 29.01 0.87
CA ASP A 62 6.73 30.32 1.36
C ASP A 62 8.01 30.81 0.67
N GLN A 63 8.99 29.92 0.49
CA GLN A 63 10.22 30.25 -0.23
C GLN A 63 9.95 30.68 -1.67
N LEU A 64 9.09 29.97 -2.40
CA LEU A 64 8.73 30.35 -3.77
C LEU A 64 7.89 31.63 -3.81
N ASN A 65 6.96 31.85 -2.87
CA ASN A 65 6.17 33.08 -2.81
C ASN A 65 7.04 34.33 -2.61
N ASN A 66 8.16 34.19 -1.89
CA ASN A 66 9.11 35.28 -1.65
C ASN A 66 10.09 35.52 -2.81
N ASP A 67 10.22 34.58 -3.74
CA ASP A 67 11.00 34.79 -4.96
C ASP A 67 10.25 35.76 -5.87
N GLN A 68 10.94 36.72 -6.49
CA GLN A 68 10.33 37.71 -7.39
C GLN A 68 10.24 37.20 -8.84
N ARG A 69 11.05 36.22 -9.23
CA ARG A 69 11.15 35.75 -10.61
C ARG A 69 10.21 34.57 -10.86
N ASP A 70 9.34 34.68 -11.87
CA ASP A 70 8.36 33.63 -12.17
C ASP A 70 8.85 32.53 -13.13
N TYR A 71 10.08 32.65 -13.65
CA TYR A 71 10.70 31.67 -14.56
C TYR A 71 9.77 31.21 -15.70
N GLY A 72 9.01 32.13 -16.31
CA GLY A 72 8.07 31.80 -17.38
C GLY A 72 6.75 31.18 -16.90
N GLY A 73 6.32 31.43 -15.67
CA GLY A 73 5.09 30.88 -15.08
C GLY A 73 5.31 29.63 -14.23
N HIS A 74 6.51 29.04 -14.26
CA HIS A 74 6.80 27.80 -13.57
C HIS A 74 6.78 27.93 -12.05
N ARG A 75 7.18 29.08 -11.49
CA ARG A 75 7.12 29.31 -10.04
C ARG A 75 5.66 29.28 -9.58
N VAL A 76 4.77 30.05 -10.23
CA VAL A 76 3.34 30.06 -9.90
C VAL A 76 2.70 28.67 -10.09
N ALA A 77 3.00 27.98 -11.18
CA ALA A 77 2.49 26.62 -11.42
C ALA A 77 2.95 25.63 -10.34
N ALA A 78 4.22 25.70 -9.92
CA ALA A 78 4.76 24.89 -8.84
C ALA A 78 4.06 25.17 -7.50
N ILE A 79 3.82 26.45 -7.17
CA ILE A 79 3.07 26.85 -5.98
C ILE A 79 1.67 26.22 -5.98
N GLN A 80 0.94 26.29 -7.11
CA GLN A 80 -0.40 25.72 -7.23
C GLN A 80 -0.42 24.21 -6.98
N LEU A 81 0.52 23.47 -7.59
CA LEU A 81 0.65 22.02 -7.38
C LEU A 81 0.99 21.69 -5.93
N MET A 82 1.89 22.45 -5.31
CA MET A 82 2.23 22.28 -3.89
C MET A 82 1.05 22.59 -2.97
N GLN A 83 0.21 23.59 -3.29
CA GLN A 83 -1.02 23.85 -2.55
C GLN A 83 -2.01 22.68 -2.65
N GLN A 84 -2.17 22.09 -3.83
CA GLN A 84 -3.01 20.90 -4.00
C GLN A 84 -2.47 19.72 -3.18
N ALA A 85 -1.16 19.46 -3.24
CA ALA A 85 -0.51 18.42 -2.44
C ALA A 85 -0.68 18.68 -0.92
N ARG A 86 -0.58 19.93 -0.48
CA ARG A 86 -0.86 20.31 0.92
C ARG A 86 -2.28 19.92 1.34
N GLN A 87 -3.28 20.18 0.49
CA GLN A 87 -4.66 19.79 0.80
C GLN A 87 -4.81 18.27 0.91
N GLN A 88 -4.17 17.50 0.03
CA GLN A 88 -4.18 16.03 0.11
C GLN A 88 -3.54 15.50 1.41
N LEU A 89 -2.45 16.12 1.85
CA LEU A 89 -1.81 15.75 3.12
C LEU A 89 -2.70 16.09 4.33
N LEU A 90 -3.41 17.21 4.30
CA LEU A 90 -4.39 17.55 5.34
C LEU A 90 -5.54 16.54 5.40
N LEU A 91 -6.06 16.12 4.25
CA LEU A 91 -7.08 15.06 4.18
C LEU A 91 -6.56 13.73 4.72
N ALA A 92 -5.32 13.37 4.41
CA ALA A 92 -4.69 12.16 4.93
C ALA A 92 -4.51 12.21 6.46
N GLU A 93 -4.09 13.35 7.01
CA GLU A 93 -4.03 13.56 8.47
C GLU A 93 -5.42 13.46 9.11
N GLN A 94 -6.44 14.06 8.49
CA GLN A 94 -7.81 13.99 8.98
C GLN A 94 -8.37 12.56 8.94
N TRP A 95 -8.04 11.80 7.90
CA TRP A 95 -8.43 10.39 7.80
C TRP A 95 -7.77 9.56 8.89
N ASP A 96 -6.47 9.74 9.15
CA ASP A 96 -5.73 9.02 10.20
C ASP A 96 -6.32 9.30 11.60
N LEU A 97 -6.73 10.55 11.86
CA LEU A 97 -7.42 10.92 13.10
C LEU A 97 -8.76 10.20 13.28
N GLN A 98 -9.48 9.93 12.18
CA GLN A 98 -10.75 9.23 12.18
C GLN A 98 -10.60 7.70 12.16
N HIS A 99 -9.46 7.18 11.73
CA HIS A 99 -9.19 5.76 11.62
C HIS A 99 -7.89 5.35 12.34
N PRO A 100 -7.83 5.54 13.67
CA PRO A 100 -6.65 5.15 14.43
C PRO A 100 -6.44 3.63 14.34
N GLY A 101 -5.33 3.21 13.71
CA GLY A 101 -4.91 1.80 13.63
C GLY A 101 -5.43 0.99 12.44
N SER A 102 -5.92 1.65 11.38
CA SER A 102 -6.42 0.98 10.17
C SER A 102 -5.41 1.00 9.01
N ALA A 103 -4.20 0.46 9.19
CA ALA A 103 -3.47 -0.04 8.04
C ALA A 103 -4.12 -1.35 7.57
N PRO A 104 -4.32 -1.56 6.26
CA PRO A 104 -4.69 -2.88 5.76
C PRO A 104 -3.56 -3.86 6.13
N ILE A 105 -3.89 -4.85 6.95
CA ILE A 105 -3.07 -6.05 7.12
C ILE A 105 -2.98 -6.69 5.73
N ARG A 106 -1.81 -6.61 5.10
CA ARG A 106 -1.47 -7.40 3.91
C ARG A 106 -0.36 -8.35 4.27
#